data_AF-A0A951QNQ9-F1
#
_entry.id   AF-A0A951QNQ9-F1
#
_cell.length_a   1.000
_cell.length_b   1.000
_cell.length_c   1.000
_cell.angle_alpha   90.00
_cell.angle_beta   90.00
_cell.angle_gamma   90.00
#
_symmetry.space_group_name_H-M   'P 1'
#
loop_
_entity.id
_entity.type
_entity.pdbx_description
1 polymer ?
#
loop_
_entity_poly.entity_id
_entity_poly.type
_entity_poly.pdbx_seq_one_letter_code
_entity_poly.pdbx_strand_id
1 'polypeptide(L)'
;MAVAIQEVLGLYAPNDYRDADLATQILEAAREANGAFNILFVHTDGAGDSAAAYEQRIKPAAQRIAVELSGQQERTVGVVPVREMEAWTLADGDALRGAFGTVLDNTGLGIPTKAREVEGLFDPKQILEQAYTKVIGGKRRARRKAADFFDAIGERVRLERLREVPAYQSFEEELHLALIELGYLI
;
A
#
# COMPACT_ATOMS: atom_id res chain seq x y z
N MET A 1 -11.95 -17.94 -15.40
CA MET A 1 -12.33 -16.62 -15.91
C MET A 1 -11.09 -15.73 -15.88
N ALA A 2 -10.80 -14.99 -16.95
CA ALA A 2 -9.78 -13.96 -16.90
C ALA A 2 -10.41 -12.71 -16.26
N VAL A 3 -9.86 -12.24 -15.14
CA VAL A 3 -10.26 -10.98 -14.53
C VAL A 3 -9.50 -9.87 -15.27
N ALA A 4 -10.23 -8.97 -15.95
CA ALA A 4 -9.64 -7.79 -16.55
C ALA A 4 -9.46 -6.72 -15.46
N ILE A 5 -8.21 -6.35 -15.17
CA ILE A 5 -7.90 -5.24 -14.27
C ILE A 5 -7.92 -3.97 -15.12
N GLN A 6 -8.86 -3.06 -14.85
CA GLN A 6 -8.91 -1.73 -15.46
C GLN A 6 -7.99 -0.75 -14.72
N GLU A 7 -7.86 0.47 -15.25
CA GLU A 7 -7.14 1.56 -14.58
C GLU A 7 -7.68 1.77 -13.16
N VAL A 8 -6.78 1.96 -12.19
CA VAL A 8 -7.15 2.14 -10.79
C VAL A 8 -7.90 3.47 -10.64
N LEU A 9 -9.17 3.40 -10.26
CA LEU A 9 -9.99 4.58 -10.00
C LEU A 9 -9.56 5.24 -8.69
N GLY A 10 -8.86 6.37 -8.80
CA GLY A 10 -8.53 7.22 -7.65
C GLY A 10 -9.78 7.91 -7.11
N LEU A 11 -10.09 7.70 -5.83
CA LEU A 11 -11.19 8.36 -5.14
C LEU A 11 -10.69 9.48 -4.24
N TYR A 12 -11.45 10.57 -4.18
CA TYR A 12 -11.15 11.74 -3.35
C TYR A 12 -12.38 12.12 -2.54
N ALA A 13 -12.16 12.64 -1.33
CA ALA A 13 -13.24 13.18 -0.52
C ALA A 13 -13.98 14.29 -1.31
N PRO A 14 -15.31 14.22 -1.45
CA PRO A 14 -16.07 15.27 -2.11
C PRO A 14 -15.90 16.60 -1.39
N ASN A 15 -16.01 17.71 -2.12
CA ASN A 15 -15.72 19.05 -1.59
C ASN A 15 -16.50 19.35 -0.29
N ASP A 16 -17.78 18.95 -0.24
CA ASP A 16 -18.68 19.23 0.88
C ASP A 16 -18.33 18.42 2.15
N TYR A 17 -17.49 17.39 2.02
CA TYR A 17 -17.12 16.50 3.11
C TYR A 17 -15.64 16.58 3.50
N ARG A 18 -14.85 17.50 2.91
CA ARG A 18 -13.41 17.63 3.21
C ARG A 18 -13.08 17.92 4.67
N ASP A 19 -13.99 18.60 5.38
CA ASP A 19 -13.84 18.92 6.80
C ASP A 19 -14.49 17.87 7.73
N ALA A 20 -15.11 16.82 7.17
CA ALA A 20 -15.71 15.74 7.94
C ALA A 20 -14.64 14.79 8.50
N ASP A 21 -15.04 13.88 9.38
CA ASP A 21 -14.16 12.80 9.83
C ASP A 21 -13.80 11.85 8.67
N LEU A 22 -12.68 11.15 8.81
CA LEU A 22 -12.14 10.28 7.76
C LEU A 22 -13.13 9.20 7.29
N ALA A 23 -13.92 8.62 8.20
CA ALA A 23 -14.88 7.59 7.82
C ALA A 23 -16.01 8.17 6.96
N THR A 24 -16.47 9.38 7.28
CA THR A 24 -17.42 10.12 6.43
C THR A 24 -16.80 10.48 5.07
N GLN A 25 -15.56 10.95 5.04
CA GLN A 25 -14.86 11.26 3.79
C GLN A 25 -14.78 10.05 2.84
N ILE A 26 -14.39 8.88 3.38
CA ILE A 26 -14.27 7.64 2.60
C ILE A 26 -15.65 7.16 2.13
N LEU A 27 -16.65 7.16 3.01
CA LEU A 27 -18.01 6.76 2.67
C LEU A 27 -18.58 7.59 1.51
N GLU A 28 -18.43 8.90 1.57
CA GLU A 28 -19.02 9.78 0.54
C GLU A 28 -18.24 9.71 -0.78
N ALA A 29 -16.91 9.51 -0.73
CA ALA A 29 -16.14 9.21 -1.93
C ALA A 29 -16.57 7.88 -2.58
N ALA A 30 -16.81 6.84 -1.77
CA ALA A 30 -17.33 5.55 -2.24
C ALA A 30 -18.75 5.70 -2.82
N ARG A 31 -19.60 6.53 -2.19
CA ARG A 31 -20.96 6.82 -2.65
C ARG A 31 -20.99 7.53 -4.00
N GLU A 32 -20.09 8.47 -4.26
CA GLU A 32 -19.98 9.12 -5.58
C GLU A 32 -19.53 8.17 -6.68
N ALA A 33 -18.66 7.20 -6.34
CA ALA A 33 -18.16 6.18 -7.25
C ALA A 33 -18.96 4.87 -7.24
N ASN A 34 -20.17 4.89 -6.68
CA ASN A 34 -21.02 3.71 -6.47
C ASN A 34 -21.23 2.90 -7.75
N GLY A 35 -20.92 1.60 -7.70
CA GLY A 35 -21.01 0.68 -8.85
C GLY A 35 -19.84 0.76 -9.85
N ALA A 36 -18.83 1.60 -9.61
CA ALA A 36 -17.64 1.69 -10.45
C ALA A 36 -16.50 0.73 -10.03
N PHE A 37 -16.64 0.05 -8.88
CA PHE A 37 -15.62 -0.85 -8.34
C PHE A 37 -16.25 -2.10 -7.69
N ASN A 38 -15.44 -3.14 -7.50
CA ASN A 38 -15.80 -4.28 -6.64
C ASN A 38 -15.04 -4.27 -5.31
N ILE A 39 -13.82 -3.73 -5.31
CA ILE A 39 -12.97 -3.62 -4.13
C ILE A 39 -12.52 -2.17 -4.01
N LEU A 40 -12.73 -1.59 -2.84
CA LEU A 40 -12.18 -0.31 -2.42
C LEU A 40 -10.97 -0.56 -1.53
N PHE A 41 -9.77 -0.24 -2.03
CA PHE A 41 -8.57 -0.22 -1.20
C PHE A 41 -8.49 1.10 -0.43
N VAL A 42 -8.37 1.01 0.88
CA VAL A 42 -8.21 2.20 1.75
C VAL A 42 -6.82 2.14 2.38
N HIS A 43 -5.97 3.07 1.99
CA HIS A 43 -4.60 3.16 2.50
C HIS A 43 -4.52 4.13 3.69
N THR A 44 -3.82 3.70 4.75
CA THR A 44 -3.31 4.60 5.80
C THR A 44 -1.98 4.10 6.33
N ASP A 45 -1.09 5.04 6.65
CA ASP A 45 0.12 4.76 7.41
C ASP A 45 -0.24 4.30 8.84
N GLY A 46 0.43 3.26 9.34
CA GLY A 46 0.21 2.66 10.66
C GLY A 46 0.85 3.40 11.82
N ALA A 47 1.77 4.34 11.55
CA ALA A 47 2.48 5.14 12.57
C ALA A 47 3.18 4.33 13.69
N GLY A 48 3.54 3.07 13.42
CA GLY A 48 4.16 2.13 14.35
C GLY A 48 3.22 1.07 14.93
N ASP A 49 1.90 1.20 14.71
CA ASP A 49 0.88 0.25 15.16
C ASP A 49 -0.20 0.11 14.09
N SER A 50 0.03 -0.80 13.13
CA SER A 50 -0.89 -1.05 12.02
C SER A 50 -2.26 -1.53 12.49
N ALA A 51 -2.32 -2.33 13.56
CA ALA A 51 -3.57 -2.85 14.09
C ALA A 51 -4.45 -1.73 14.67
N ALA A 52 -3.86 -0.86 15.49
CA ALA A 52 -4.59 0.30 16.01
C ALA A 52 -5.01 1.26 14.89
N ALA A 53 -4.14 1.52 13.91
CA ALA A 53 -4.47 2.36 12.77
C ALA A 53 -5.63 1.78 11.95
N TYR A 54 -5.63 0.47 11.71
CA TYR A 54 -6.71 -0.23 11.03
C TYR A 54 -8.04 -0.08 11.77
N GLU A 55 -8.05 -0.38 13.07
CA GLU A 55 -9.25 -0.31 13.91
C GLU A 55 -9.82 1.12 14.00
N GLN A 56 -8.97 2.15 13.98
CA GLN A 56 -9.39 3.54 14.12
C GLN A 56 -9.75 4.22 12.80
N ARG A 57 -9.12 3.84 11.69
CA ARG A 57 -9.21 4.58 10.42
C ARG A 57 -9.88 3.80 9.29
N ILE A 58 -9.69 2.48 9.25
CA ILE A 58 -10.23 1.62 8.18
C ILE A 58 -11.58 1.07 8.58
N LYS A 59 -11.64 0.39 9.74
CA LYS A 59 -12.82 -0.33 10.21
C LYS A 59 -14.09 0.53 10.28
N PRO A 60 -14.06 1.78 10.78
CA PRO A 60 -15.27 2.60 10.83
C PRO A 60 -15.82 2.92 9.43
N ALA A 61 -14.95 3.19 8.45
CA ALA A 61 -15.35 3.44 7.08
C ALA A 61 -15.93 2.17 6.43
N ALA A 62 -15.24 1.04 6.57
CA ALA A 62 -15.68 -0.25 6.05
C ALA A 62 -17.05 -0.66 6.60
N GLN A 63 -17.29 -0.48 7.89
CA GLN A 63 -18.58 -0.77 8.52
C GLN A 63 -19.70 0.12 8.00
N ARG A 64 -19.44 1.43 7.83
CA ARG A 64 -20.45 2.36 7.28
C ARG A 64 -20.77 2.07 5.83
N ILE A 65 -19.76 1.79 5.00
CA ILE A 65 -19.97 1.36 3.61
C ILE A 65 -20.83 0.10 3.57
N ALA A 66 -20.49 -0.91 4.37
CA ALA A 66 -21.23 -2.18 4.40
C ALA A 66 -22.70 -2.01 4.82
N VAL A 67 -23.02 -1.06 5.70
CA VAL A 67 -24.40 -0.78 6.15
C VAL A 67 -25.14 0.14 5.17
N GLU A 68 -24.52 1.25 4.78
CA GLU A 68 -25.18 2.35 4.06
C GLU A 68 -25.19 2.18 2.53
N LEU A 69 -24.25 1.39 1.99
CA LEU A 69 -24.17 1.04 0.56
C LEU A 69 -24.56 -0.43 0.30
N SER A 70 -25.26 -1.04 1.28
CA SER A 70 -25.62 -2.48 1.41
C SER A 70 -26.39 -3.13 0.24
N GLY A 71 -26.67 -2.40 -0.84
CA GLY A 71 -27.22 -2.96 -2.07
C GLY A 71 -26.20 -3.65 -2.98
N GLN A 72 -24.90 -3.59 -2.65
CA GLN A 72 -23.83 -3.98 -3.59
C GLN A 72 -22.87 -5.03 -3.03
N GLN A 73 -22.22 -5.77 -3.94
CA GLN A 73 -21.19 -6.75 -3.61
C GLN A 73 -19.82 -6.10 -3.32
N GLU A 74 -19.75 -4.78 -3.17
CA GLU A 74 -18.48 -4.08 -2.94
C GLU A 74 -17.80 -4.54 -1.62
N ARG A 75 -16.47 -4.59 -1.60
CA ARG A 75 -15.66 -4.93 -0.42
C ARG A 75 -14.66 -3.82 -0.15
N THR A 76 -14.46 -3.50 1.12
CA THR A 76 -13.38 -2.60 1.54
C THR A 76 -12.21 -3.45 2.02
N VAL A 77 -10.99 -3.11 1.58
CA VAL A 77 -9.74 -3.77 2.00
C VAL A 77 -8.77 -2.71 2.51
N GLY A 78 -8.27 -2.89 3.73
CA GLY A 78 -7.28 -2.00 4.33
C GLY A 78 -5.86 -2.27 3.82
N VAL A 79 -5.15 -1.21 3.41
CA VAL A 79 -3.72 -1.25 3.11
C VAL A 79 -3.00 -0.47 4.20
N VAL A 80 -2.57 -1.18 5.25
CA VAL A 80 -2.02 -0.56 6.47
C VAL A 80 -0.63 -1.11 6.79
N PRO A 81 0.44 -0.52 6.24
CA PRO A 81 1.81 -0.85 6.66
C PRO A 81 2.03 -0.45 8.13
N VAL A 82 2.97 -1.11 8.83
CA VAL A 82 3.31 -0.76 10.23
C VAL A 82 3.65 0.72 10.39
N ARG A 83 4.44 1.28 9.46
CA ARG A 83 4.70 2.72 9.43
C ARG A 83 4.23 3.34 8.12
N GLU A 84 4.90 3.01 7.02
CA GLU A 84 4.68 3.60 5.70
C GLU A 84 4.84 2.53 4.61
N MET A 85 4.22 2.72 3.43
CA MET A 85 4.28 1.74 2.34
C MET A 85 5.70 1.55 1.79
N GLU A 86 6.58 2.54 1.96
CA GLU A 86 7.99 2.46 1.59
C GLU A 86 8.67 1.27 2.27
N ALA A 87 8.22 0.83 3.44
CA ALA A 87 8.71 -0.39 4.08
C ALA A 87 8.56 -1.62 3.17
N TRP A 88 7.43 -1.75 2.46
CA TRP A 88 7.18 -2.87 1.54
C TRP A 88 8.10 -2.81 0.32
N THR A 89 8.44 -1.60 -0.16
CA THR A 89 9.42 -1.45 -1.25
C THR A 89 10.83 -1.91 -0.86
N LEU A 90 11.15 -1.83 0.44
CA LEU A 90 12.44 -2.24 1.00
C LEU A 90 12.52 -3.76 1.26
N ALA A 91 11.42 -4.50 1.12
CA ALA A 91 11.36 -5.94 1.41
C ALA A 91 12.10 -6.78 0.36
N ASP A 92 12.22 -6.28 -0.87
CA ASP A 92 12.92 -6.96 -1.96
C ASP A 92 14.06 -6.11 -2.53
N GLY A 93 15.28 -6.37 -2.03
CA GLY A 93 16.48 -5.70 -2.52
C GLY A 93 16.78 -5.94 -4.00
N ASP A 94 16.34 -7.07 -4.59
CA ASP A 94 16.56 -7.34 -6.02
C ASP A 94 15.64 -6.46 -6.88
N ALA A 95 14.40 -6.26 -6.45
CA ALA A 95 13.47 -5.34 -7.11
C ALA A 95 13.98 -3.90 -7.08
N LEU A 96 14.49 -3.45 -5.93
CA LEU A 96 15.14 -2.15 -5.78
C LEU A 96 16.36 -2.00 -6.69
N ARG A 97 17.25 -2.99 -6.72
CA ARG A 97 18.42 -2.98 -7.62
C ARG A 97 18.00 -2.87 -9.08
N GLY A 98 17.01 -3.65 -9.49
CA GLY A 98 16.47 -3.65 -10.85
C GLY A 98 15.82 -2.32 -11.23
N ALA A 99 15.09 -1.69 -10.30
CA ALA A 99 14.44 -0.41 -10.54
C ALA A 99 15.46 0.75 -10.58
N PHE A 100 16.44 0.76 -9.67
CA PHE A 100 17.47 1.80 -9.61
C PHE A 100 18.59 1.62 -10.63
N GLY A 101 18.72 0.43 -11.23
CA GLY A 101 19.79 0.12 -12.18
C GLY A 101 21.17 0.05 -11.52
N THR A 102 21.26 -0.63 -10.37
CA THR A 102 22.48 -0.70 -9.56
C THR A 102 22.90 -2.13 -9.23
N VAL A 103 24.21 -2.32 -9.03
CA VAL A 103 24.81 -3.58 -8.58
C VAL A 103 25.11 -3.60 -7.08
N LEU A 104 24.76 -2.51 -6.35
CA LEU A 104 24.93 -2.45 -4.90
C LEU A 104 24.06 -3.50 -4.21
N ASP A 105 24.65 -4.28 -3.33
CA ASP A 105 23.94 -5.22 -2.48
C ASP A 105 23.13 -4.49 -1.39
N ASN A 106 22.39 -5.25 -0.56
CA ASN A 106 21.54 -4.66 0.48
C ASN A 106 22.36 -3.83 1.47
N THR A 107 23.56 -4.28 1.84
CA THR A 107 24.47 -3.54 2.73
C THR A 107 24.95 -2.24 2.08
N GLY A 108 25.33 -2.27 0.81
CA GLY A 108 25.71 -1.11 0.02
C GLY A 108 24.57 -0.11 -0.08
N LEU A 109 23.34 -0.56 -0.33
CA LEU A 109 22.14 0.29 -0.33
C LEU A 109 21.76 0.78 1.09
N GLY A 110 22.16 0.06 2.14
CA GLY A 110 21.78 0.35 3.52
C GLY A 110 20.33 -0.03 3.82
N ILE A 111 19.86 -1.10 3.20
CA ILE A 111 18.51 -1.66 3.40
C ILE A 111 18.61 -3.00 4.14
N PRO A 112 17.54 -3.47 4.80
CA PRO A 112 17.55 -4.75 5.49
C PRO A 112 17.89 -5.93 4.59
N THR A 113 18.45 -6.98 5.18
CA THR A 113 18.78 -8.21 4.44
C THR A 113 17.61 -9.20 4.42
N LYS A 114 16.73 -9.14 5.42
CA LYS A 114 15.53 -9.96 5.51
C LYS A 114 14.30 -9.09 5.32
N ALA A 115 13.34 -9.57 4.55
CA ALA A 115 12.12 -8.82 4.24
C ALA A 115 11.35 -8.41 5.50
N ARG A 116 11.14 -9.32 6.46
CA ARG A 116 10.46 -9.01 7.75
C ARG A 116 11.07 -7.87 8.58
N GLU A 117 12.35 -7.54 8.38
CA GLU A 117 13.02 -6.50 9.16
C GLU A 117 12.57 -5.08 8.75
N VAL A 118 11.89 -4.93 7.61
CA VAL A 118 11.45 -3.62 7.10
C VAL A 118 10.41 -2.94 8.00
N GLU A 119 9.62 -3.70 8.76
CA GLU A 119 8.63 -3.12 9.68
C GLU A 119 9.24 -2.52 10.93
N GLY A 120 10.47 -2.93 11.28
CA GLY A 120 11.23 -2.36 12.39
C GLY A 120 11.93 -1.05 12.03
N LEU A 121 11.88 -0.62 10.77
CA LEU A 121 12.50 0.62 10.31
C LEU A 121 11.72 1.83 10.84
N PHE A 122 12.42 2.75 11.49
CA PHE A 122 11.78 3.95 12.05
C PHE A 122 11.32 4.96 10.98
N ASP A 123 12.06 5.06 9.88
CA ASP A 123 11.77 5.99 8.78
C ASP A 123 12.06 5.30 7.42
N PRO A 124 11.12 4.45 6.94
CA PRO A 124 11.28 3.74 5.67
C PRO A 124 11.46 4.68 4.47
N LYS A 125 10.73 5.82 4.41
CA LYS A 125 10.93 6.85 3.38
C LYS A 125 12.36 7.35 3.33
N GLN A 126 12.91 7.72 4.48
CA GLN A 126 14.28 8.23 4.54
C GLN A 126 15.29 7.15 4.11
N ILE A 127 15.10 5.90 4.53
CA ILE A 127 16.00 4.80 4.15
C ILE A 127 15.95 4.55 2.64
N LEU A 128 14.77 4.58 2.03
CA LEU A 128 14.60 4.44 0.60
C LEU A 128 15.30 5.57 -0.18
N GLU A 129 15.13 6.82 0.26
CA GLU A 129 15.81 7.98 -0.34
C GLU A 129 17.34 7.93 -0.16
N GLN A 130 17.82 7.45 0.98
CA GLN A 130 19.24 7.23 1.22
C GLN A 130 19.80 6.14 0.30
N ALA A 131 19.09 5.03 0.12
CA ALA A 131 19.47 3.97 -0.80
C ALA A 131 19.60 4.51 -2.23
N TYR A 132 18.62 5.29 -2.69
CA TYR A 132 18.69 5.94 -4.01
C TYR A 132 19.84 6.95 -4.12
N THR A 133 20.08 7.74 -3.08
CA THR A 133 21.19 8.72 -3.01
C THR A 133 22.55 8.05 -3.19
N LYS A 134 22.74 6.85 -2.62
CA LYS A 134 23.97 6.06 -2.79
C LYS A 134 24.17 5.60 -4.23
N VAL A 135 23.08 5.24 -4.94
CA VAL A 135 23.15 4.84 -6.35
C VAL A 135 23.62 5.98 -7.25
N ILE A 136 23.10 7.19 -7.03
CA ILE A 136 23.45 8.35 -7.87
C ILE A 136 24.78 9.02 -7.48
N GLY A 137 25.46 8.53 -6.43
CA GLY A 137 26.75 9.03 -5.97
C GLY A 137 26.69 10.44 -5.36
N GLY A 138 25.59 10.81 -4.71
CA GLY A 138 25.48 12.10 -4.00
C GLY A 138 25.53 13.35 -4.90
N LYS A 139 25.33 13.21 -6.21
CA LYS A 139 25.30 14.36 -7.13
C LYS A 139 24.22 15.36 -6.70
N ARG A 140 24.62 16.63 -6.54
CA ARG A 140 23.75 17.74 -6.09
C ARG A 140 22.51 17.84 -6.98
N ARG A 141 21.35 17.56 -6.38
CA ARG A 141 20.01 17.47 -6.99
C ARG A 141 19.88 16.35 -8.02
N ALA A 142 19.55 15.16 -7.53
CA ALA A 142 18.84 14.18 -8.33
C ALA A 142 17.60 14.85 -8.94
N ARG A 143 17.40 14.72 -10.26
CA ARG A 143 16.17 15.19 -10.92
C ARG A 143 14.97 14.32 -10.54
N ARG A 144 15.24 13.10 -10.09
CA ARG A 144 14.25 12.11 -9.64
C ARG A 144 14.39 11.85 -8.14
N LYS A 145 13.30 11.46 -7.51
CA LYS A 145 13.24 10.95 -6.13
C LYS A 145 13.12 9.43 -6.14
N ALA A 146 13.35 8.78 -5.01
CA ALA A 146 13.20 7.33 -4.93
C ALA A 146 11.74 6.89 -5.19
N ALA A 147 10.77 7.69 -4.75
CA ALA A 147 9.34 7.48 -5.01
C ALA A 147 8.99 7.43 -6.52
N ASP A 148 9.77 8.09 -7.40
CA ASP A 148 9.56 8.05 -8.85
C ASP A 148 9.83 6.65 -9.46
N PHE A 149 10.24 5.68 -8.64
CA PHE A 149 10.51 4.30 -9.03
C PHE A 149 9.51 3.32 -8.42
N PHE A 150 8.47 3.75 -7.71
CA PHE A 150 7.50 2.84 -7.10
C PHE A 150 6.85 1.89 -8.10
N ASP A 151 6.42 2.37 -9.27
CA ASP A 151 5.84 1.50 -10.30
C ASP A 151 6.85 0.44 -10.74
N ALA A 152 8.09 0.86 -11.01
CA ALA A 152 9.16 -0.05 -11.42
C ALA A 152 9.52 -1.07 -10.32
N ILE A 153 9.49 -0.68 -9.04
CA ILE A 153 9.71 -1.57 -7.91
C ILE A 153 8.53 -2.55 -7.79
N GLY A 154 7.30 -2.06 -7.86
CA GLY A 154 6.07 -2.87 -7.78
C GLY A 154 5.95 -3.90 -8.90
N GLU A 155 6.40 -3.58 -10.11
CA GLU A 155 6.46 -4.54 -11.23
C GLU A 155 7.50 -5.66 -11.02
N ARG A 156 8.52 -5.41 -10.19
CA ARG A 156 9.67 -6.32 -10.00
C ARG A 156 9.62 -7.06 -8.66
N VAL A 157 8.82 -6.58 -7.72
CA VAL A 157 8.77 -7.12 -6.36
C VAL A 157 8.31 -8.57 -6.40
N ARG A 158 9.06 -9.44 -5.75
CA ARG A 158 8.66 -10.82 -5.54
C ARG A 158 7.61 -10.89 -4.44
N LEU A 159 6.42 -11.40 -4.77
CA LEU A 159 5.35 -11.56 -3.78
C LEU A 159 5.77 -12.47 -2.63
N GLU A 160 6.63 -13.46 -2.87
CA GLU A 160 7.20 -14.30 -1.82
C GLU A 160 8.00 -13.51 -0.78
N ARG A 161 8.60 -12.37 -1.15
CA ARG A 161 9.28 -11.48 -0.19
C ARG A 161 8.29 -10.66 0.62
N LEU A 162 7.27 -10.11 -0.03
CA LEU A 162 6.21 -9.38 0.67
C LEU A 162 5.44 -10.29 1.63
N ARG A 163 5.25 -11.56 1.29
CA ARG A 163 4.68 -12.58 2.17
C ARG A 163 5.52 -12.91 3.41
N GLU A 164 6.75 -12.41 3.53
CA GLU A 164 7.53 -12.48 4.77
C GLU A 164 7.21 -11.30 5.73
N VAL A 165 6.45 -10.30 5.28
CA VAL A 165 6.16 -9.05 6.01
C VAL A 165 4.78 -9.15 6.69
N PRO A 166 4.69 -9.15 8.03
CA PRO A 166 3.44 -9.37 8.77
C PRO A 166 2.25 -8.47 8.36
N ALA A 167 2.42 -7.16 8.23
CA ALA A 167 1.34 -6.27 7.82
C ALA A 167 0.89 -6.50 6.37
N TYR A 168 1.80 -6.96 5.50
CA TYR A 168 1.43 -7.40 4.16
C TYR A 168 0.62 -8.70 4.20
N GLN A 169 0.96 -9.64 5.09
CA GLN A 169 0.16 -10.86 5.28
C GLN A 169 -1.27 -10.51 5.72
N SER A 170 -1.45 -9.58 6.67
CA SER A 170 -2.78 -9.14 7.10
C SER A 170 -3.58 -8.52 5.95
N PHE A 171 -2.94 -7.68 5.13
CA PHE A 171 -3.55 -7.15 3.91
C PHE A 171 -3.91 -8.26 2.90
N GLU A 172 -3.00 -9.21 2.65
CA GLU A 172 -3.21 -10.30 1.70
C GLU A 172 -4.35 -11.23 2.15
N GLU A 173 -4.45 -11.52 3.45
CA GLU A 173 -5.55 -12.29 4.05
C GLU A 173 -6.89 -11.59 3.88
N GLU A 174 -6.97 -10.28 4.16
CA GLU A 174 -8.19 -9.50 3.98
C GLU A 174 -8.62 -9.43 2.51
N LEU A 175 -7.66 -9.19 1.60
CA LEU A 175 -7.90 -9.21 0.17
C LEU A 175 -8.37 -10.59 -0.31
N HIS A 176 -7.76 -11.66 0.19
CA HIS A 176 -8.13 -13.03 -0.13
C HIS A 176 -9.58 -13.33 0.28
N LEU A 177 -9.98 -12.94 1.50
CA LEU A 177 -11.36 -13.06 1.98
C LEU A 177 -12.33 -12.25 1.13
N ALA A 178 -12.01 -10.99 0.82
CA ALA A 178 -12.83 -10.15 -0.05
C ALA A 178 -13.04 -10.79 -1.43
N LEU A 179 -11.99 -11.38 -2.01
CA LEU A 179 -12.07 -12.07 -3.30
C LEU A 179 -12.91 -13.35 -3.24
N ILE A 180 -12.86 -14.12 -2.14
CA ILE A 180 -13.74 -15.28 -1.93
C ILE A 180 -15.20 -14.82 -1.82
N GLU A 181 -15.47 -13.79 -1.03
CA GLU A 181 -16.82 -13.26 -0.84
C GLU A 181 -17.43 -12.67 -2.12
N LEU A 182 -16.58 -12.17 -3.03
CA LEU A 182 -16.93 -11.73 -4.37
C LEU A 182 -17.07 -12.89 -5.38
N GLY A 183 -16.70 -14.10 -5.01
CA GLY A 183 -16.73 -15.29 -5.88
C GLY A 183 -15.62 -15.33 -6.93
N TYR A 184 -14.55 -14.55 -6.76
CA TYR A 184 -13.37 -14.58 -7.64
C TYR A 184 -12.41 -15.73 -7.30
N LEU A 185 -12.42 -16.19 -6.05
CA LEU A 185 -11.64 -17.32 -5.55
C LEU A 185 -12.56 -18.38 -4.90
N ILE A 186 -12.01 -19.59 -4.73
CA ILE A 186 -12.69 -20.76 -4.13
C ILE A 186 -11.99 -21.10 -2.82
#